data_AF-A0A949DZP3-F1
#
_entry.id   AF-A0A949DZP3-F1
#
_cell.length_a   1.000
_cell.length_b   1.000
_cell.length_c   1.000
_cell.angle_alpha   90.00
_cell.angle_beta   90.00
_cell.angle_gamma   90.00
#
_symmetry.space_group_name_H-M   'P 1'
#
loop_
_entity.id
_entity.type
_entity.pdbx_description
1 polymer ?
#
loop_
_entity_poly.entity_id
_entity_poly.type
_entity_poly.pdbx_seq_one_letter_code
_entity_poly.pdbx_strand_id
1 'polypeptide(L)'
;MSGSRSWPAVLTLLGIATIIPELTTGNTPLPLLIQPGILVYLLLAYGLPVWALRELSVRLGIGPLGLAISGLAYGILNEGLLAKTIFREALPISSYDGYATALGVSWAWAAFITSWHAVASVLLPIALTHALFPRLAASPWARGWVPVIGVVPIAVIGVTGFFSSTGQHQGSPLELIALFATMTTLVVSATRVRSTWREGRRASSLLAGLAGFPAVATLAIIAAAKVDPLWWTLAWLAWLGLGWLTTRRGASSGWLAGGFYVQTAALPLAMLLF
;
A
#
# COMPACT_ATOMS: atom_id res chain seq x y z
N MET A 1 -30.48 -17.73 -7.45
CA MET A 1 -29.07 -17.35 -7.64
C MET A 1 -28.27 -18.09 -6.58
N SER A 2 -27.51 -19.13 -6.93
CA SER A 2 -26.72 -19.85 -5.94
C SER A 2 -25.71 -18.88 -5.32
N GLY A 3 -25.80 -18.64 -4.02
CA GLY A 3 -24.90 -17.74 -3.31
C GLY A 3 -23.48 -18.28 -3.39
N SER A 4 -22.69 -17.78 -4.34
CA SER A 4 -21.29 -18.13 -4.45
C SER A 4 -20.61 -17.75 -3.15
N ARG A 5 -20.06 -18.75 -2.45
CA ARG A 5 -19.39 -18.55 -1.18
C ARG A 5 -18.18 -17.63 -1.40
N SER A 6 -18.14 -16.49 -0.71
CA SER A 6 -17.07 -15.49 -0.82
C SER A 6 -15.87 -15.79 0.07
N TRP A 7 -16.00 -16.70 1.05
CA TRP A 7 -14.93 -17.03 2.00
C TRP A 7 -13.60 -17.46 1.36
N PRO A 8 -13.55 -18.19 0.20
CA PRO A 8 -12.26 -18.52 -0.40
C PRO A 8 -11.52 -17.27 -0.87
N ALA A 9 -12.23 -16.31 -1.49
CA ALA A 9 -11.64 -15.04 -1.92
C ALA A 9 -11.15 -14.21 -0.72
N VAL A 10 -11.89 -14.22 0.39
CA VAL A 10 -11.47 -13.56 1.64
C VAL A 10 -10.17 -14.18 2.16
N LEU A 11 -10.12 -15.51 2.33
CA LEU A 11 -8.91 -16.17 2.83
C LEU A 11 -7.72 -15.99 1.89
N THR A 12 -7.94 -16.03 0.57
CA THR A 12 -6.90 -15.75 -0.42
C THR A 12 -6.39 -14.32 -0.28
N LEU A 13 -7.27 -13.32 -0.18
CA LEU A 13 -6.83 -11.93 0.00
C LEU A 13 -6.06 -11.75 1.30
N LEU A 14 -6.56 -12.29 2.42
CA LEU A 14 -5.90 -12.21 3.72
C LEU A 14 -4.51 -12.85 3.66
N GLY A 15 -4.39 -14.04 3.07
CA GLY A 15 -3.10 -14.72 2.91
C GLY A 15 -2.12 -13.94 2.02
N ILE A 16 -2.55 -13.54 0.83
CA ILE A 16 -1.70 -12.82 -0.13
C ILE A 16 -1.26 -11.47 0.44
N ALA A 17 -2.18 -10.68 1.01
CA ALA A 17 -1.88 -9.37 1.56
C ALA A 17 -0.96 -9.42 2.78
N THR A 18 -0.99 -10.52 3.54
CA THR A 18 -0.14 -10.73 4.72
C THR A 18 1.25 -11.25 4.33
N ILE A 19 1.31 -12.20 3.40
CA ILE A 19 2.54 -12.92 3.09
C ILE A 19 3.41 -12.19 2.07
N ILE A 20 2.82 -11.61 1.01
CA ILE A 20 3.60 -10.99 -0.07
C ILE A 20 4.46 -9.82 0.46
N PRO A 21 3.92 -8.82 1.18
CA PRO A 21 4.73 -7.69 1.63
C PRO A 21 5.90 -8.10 2.54
N GLU A 22 5.67 -9.03 3.45
CA GLU A 22 6.69 -9.48 4.40
C GLU A 22 7.78 -10.36 3.75
N LEU A 23 7.40 -11.27 2.85
CA LEU A 23 8.39 -12.10 2.14
C LEU A 23 9.17 -11.30 1.09
N THR A 24 8.53 -10.34 0.42
CA THR A 24 9.19 -9.54 -0.64
C THR A 24 10.15 -8.50 -0.07
N THR A 25 9.86 -7.98 1.13
CA THR A 25 10.78 -7.07 1.83
C THR A 25 11.85 -7.84 2.63
N GLY A 26 11.64 -9.13 2.88
CA GLY A 26 12.53 -9.93 3.74
C GLY A 26 12.46 -9.53 5.23
N ASN A 27 11.49 -8.70 5.61
CA ASN A 27 11.45 -8.06 6.91
C ASN A 27 11.08 -9.05 8.03
N THR A 28 10.26 -10.07 7.72
CA THR A 28 9.94 -11.15 8.66
C THR A 28 10.48 -12.50 8.16
N PRO A 29 11.50 -13.08 8.83
CA PRO A 29 11.96 -14.43 8.58
C PRO A 29 10.84 -15.48 8.60
N LEU A 30 10.90 -16.46 7.68
CA LEU A 30 9.94 -17.57 7.58
C LEU A 30 9.58 -18.24 8.93
N PRO A 31 10.53 -18.54 9.83
CA PRO A 31 10.20 -19.13 11.13
C PRO A 31 9.37 -18.21 12.03
N LEU A 32 9.49 -16.89 11.92
CA LEU A 32 8.68 -15.93 12.66
C LEU A 32 7.28 -15.80 12.04
N LEU A 33 7.15 -15.86 10.72
CA LEU A 33 5.86 -15.79 10.02
C LEU A 33 4.88 -16.90 10.43
N ILE A 34 5.39 -18.08 10.79
CA ILE A 34 4.56 -19.22 11.22
C ILE A 34 4.23 -19.20 12.72
N GLN A 35 4.79 -18.27 13.51
CA GLN A 35 4.44 -18.15 14.92
C GLN A 35 3.01 -17.63 15.05
N PRO A 36 2.13 -18.29 15.84
CA PRO A 36 0.72 -17.93 15.90
C PRO A 36 0.46 -16.47 16.26
N GLY A 37 1.20 -15.92 17.22
CA GLY A 37 1.06 -14.52 17.64
C GLY A 37 1.44 -13.52 16.55
N ILE A 38 2.56 -13.78 15.85
CA ILE A 38 3.02 -12.94 14.73
C ILE A 38 2.05 -13.05 13.56
N LEU A 39 1.61 -14.25 13.21
CA LEU A 39 0.64 -14.45 12.13
C LEU A 39 -0.67 -13.72 12.40
N VAL A 40 -1.19 -13.78 13.63
CA VAL A 40 -2.38 -13.02 14.04
C VAL A 40 -2.13 -11.52 13.93
N TYR A 41 -1.00 -11.03 14.43
CA TYR A 41 -0.62 -9.62 14.29
C TYR A 41 -0.57 -9.19 12.82
N LEU A 42 0.08 -9.96 11.95
CA LEU A 42 0.21 -9.62 10.52
C LEU A 42 -1.14 -9.69 9.80
N LEU A 43 -2.01 -10.67 10.12
CA LEU A 43 -3.37 -10.70 9.58
C LEU A 43 -4.19 -9.47 9.99
N LEU A 44 -3.99 -8.97 11.20
CA LEU A 44 -4.62 -7.74 11.68
C LEU A 44 -3.97 -6.50 11.06
N ALA A 45 -2.65 -6.40 11.01
CA ALA A 45 -1.93 -5.22 10.52
C ALA A 45 -1.99 -5.08 8.99
N TYR A 46 -2.09 -6.19 8.25
CA TYR A 46 -2.11 -6.22 6.79
C TYR A 46 -3.43 -6.73 6.22
N GLY A 47 -3.79 -7.98 6.51
CA GLY A 47 -4.94 -8.63 5.87
C GLY A 47 -6.25 -7.87 6.05
N LEU A 48 -6.61 -7.53 7.29
CA LEU A 48 -7.89 -6.93 7.63
C LEU A 48 -8.07 -5.51 7.05
N PRO A 49 -7.09 -4.58 7.15
CA PRO A 49 -7.14 -3.29 6.48
C PRO A 49 -7.27 -3.41 4.96
N VAL A 50 -6.52 -4.31 4.33
CA VAL A 50 -6.58 -4.51 2.88
C VAL A 50 -7.96 -5.05 2.46
N TRP A 51 -8.53 -5.97 3.22
CA TRP A 51 -9.89 -6.44 3.01
C TRP A 51 -10.92 -5.32 3.17
N ALA A 52 -10.77 -4.47 4.19
CA ALA A 52 -11.62 -3.31 4.42
C ALA A 52 -11.57 -2.30 3.26
N LEU A 53 -10.37 -1.98 2.76
CA LEU A 53 -10.19 -1.10 1.60
C LEU A 53 -10.82 -1.68 0.34
N ARG A 54 -10.73 -2.99 0.13
CA ARG A 54 -11.40 -3.69 -0.97
C ARG A 54 -12.92 -3.56 -0.87
N GLU A 55 -13.49 -3.80 0.31
CA GLU A 55 -14.93 -3.68 0.53
C GLU A 55 -15.41 -2.25 0.34
N LEU A 56 -14.66 -1.27 0.85
CA LEU A 56 -14.92 0.14 0.64
C LEU A 56 -14.90 0.49 -0.85
N SER A 57 -13.92 -0.03 -1.58
CA SER A 57 -13.77 0.19 -3.02
C SER A 57 -14.98 -0.30 -3.80
N VAL A 58 -15.45 -1.52 -3.53
CA VAL A 58 -16.63 -2.06 -4.22
C VAL A 58 -17.90 -1.31 -3.83
N ARG A 59 -18.09 -1.01 -2.55
CA ARG A 59 -19.31 -0.33 -2.06
C ARG A 59 -19.44 1.11 -2.56
N LEU A 60 -18.32 1.81 -2.70
CA LEU A 60 -18.29 3.22 -3.12
C LEU A 60 -17.99 3.41 -4.61
N GLY A 61 -17.78 2.33 -5.37
CA GLY A 61 -17.43 2.42 -6.80
C GLY A 61 -16.09 3.11 -7.02
N ILE A 62 -15.10 2.76 -6.21
CA ILE A 62 -13.72 3.25 -6.32
C ILE A 62 -12.92 2.22 -7.12
N GLY A 63 -12.23 2.65 -8.17
CA GLY A 63 -11.43 1.77 -9.02
C GLY A 63 -9.97 1.74 -8.59
N PRO A 64 -9.07 1.23 -9.46
CA PRO A 64 -7.66 1.05 -9.12
C PRO A 64 -6.97 2.33 -8.64
N LEU A 65 -7.21 3.48 -9.29
CA LEU A 65 -6.58 4.74 -8.89
C LEU A 65 -6.98 5.17 -7.47
N GLY A 66 -8.29 5.16 -7.17
CA GLY A 66 -8.73 5.52 -5.82
C GLY A 66 -8.31 4.48 -4.79
N LEU A 67 -8.22 3.20 -5.16
CA LEU A 67 -7.64 2.18 -4.28
C LEU A 67 -6.14 2.41 -4.02
N ALA A 68 -5.38 2.88 -5.01
CA ALA A 68 -3.98 3.29 -4.84
C ALA A 68 -3.87 4.44 -3.82
N ILE A 69 -4.72 5.47 -3.94
CA ILE A 69 -4.77 6.60 -2.99
C ILE A 69 -5.13 6.12 -1.59
N SER A 70 -6.13 5.24 -1.45
CA SER A 70 -6.44 4.60 -0.17
C SER A 70 -5.28 3.75 0.36
N GLY A 71 -4.49 3.16 -0.54
CA GLY A 71 -3.28 2.43 -0.20
C GLY A 71 -2.16 3.31 0.36
N LEU A 72 -2.05 4.57 -0.11
CA LEU A 72 -1.16 5.55 0.52
C LEU A 72 -1.58 5.82 1.97
N ALA A 73 -2.89 5.96 2.22
CA ALA A 73 -3.42 6.12 3.57
C ALA A 73 -3.14 4.89 4.45
N TYR A 74 -3.25 3.68 3.87
CA TYR A 74 -2.85 2.45 4.56
C TYR A 74 -1.36 2.42 4.89
N GLY A 75 -0.50 2.89 3.98
CA GLY A 75 0.93 3.06 4.27
C GLY A 75 1.19 3.99 5.46
N ILE A 76 0.41 5.08 5.60
CA ILE A 76 0.51 5.98 6.76
C ILE A 76 0.02 5.28 8.04
N LEU A 77 -1.05 4.49 7.97
CA LEU A 77 -1.50 3.68 9.10
C LEU A 77 -0.40 2.71 9.54
N ASN A 78 0.19 1.97 8.60
CA ASN A 78 1.19 0.96 8.90
C ASN A 78 2.50 1.61 9.38
N GLU A 79 3.08 2.51 8.60
CA GLU A 79 4.43 3.05 8.84
C GLU A 79 4.45 4.30 9.73
N GLY A 80 3.33 5.01 9.82
CA GLY A 80 3.20 6.15 10.72
C GLY A 80 2.75 5.73 12.12
N LEU A 81 1.77 4.83 12.22
CA LEU A 81 1.13 4.48 13.49
C LEU A 81 1.66 3.17 14.09
N LEU A 82 1.79 2.10 13.30
CA LEU A 82 2.21 0.79 13.80
C LEU A 82 3.73 0.69 13.92
N ALA A 83 4.46 0.90 12.82
CA ALA A 83 5.91 0.74 12.76
C ALA A 83 6.67 2.03 13.08
N LYS A 84 6.03 3.21 12.93
CA LYS A 84 6.57 4.55 13.19
C LYS A 84 7.80 4.92 12.35
N THR A 85 8.10 4.19 11.27
CA THR A 85 9.31 4.40 10.44
C THR A 85 9.29 5.69 9.63
N ILE A 86 8.13 6.35 9.48
CA ILE A 86 8.00 7.69 8.87
C ILE A 86 8.80 8.73 9.66
N PHE A 87 8.97 8.51 10.96
CA PHE A 87 9.74 9.37 11.84
C PHE A 87 11.22 8.99 11.78
N ARG A 88 12.08 10.01 11.70
CA ARG A 88 13.52 9.83 11.45
C ARG A 88 14.20 8.93 12.47
N GLU A 89 13.73 8.93 13.72
CA GLU A 89 14.27 8.16 14.83
C GLU A 89 14.11 6.64 14.62
N ALA A 90 13.11 6.22 13.85
CA ALA A 90 12.78 4.82 13.62
C ALA A 90 13.06 4.37 12.17
N LEU A 91 13.92 5.10 11.44
CA LEU A 91 14.25 4.77 10.06
C LEU A 91 14.92 3.39 9.96
N PRO A 92 14.40 2.48 9.12
CA PRO A 92 14.97 1.14 8.97
C PRO A 92 16.14 1.09 7.97
N ILE A 93 16.27 2.10 7.09
CA ILE A 93 17.25 2.10 5.99
C ILE A 93 18.11 3.37 6.03
N SER A 94 19.42 3.19 6.16
CA SER A 94 20.42 4.27 6.29
C SER A 94 20.54 5.18 5.06
N SER A 95 20.16 4.71 3.86
CA SER A 95 20.15 5.53 2.65
C SER A 95 19.15 6.69 2.72
N TYR A 96 18.15 6.63 3.60
CA TYR A 96 17.20 7.72 3.84
C TYR A 96 17.58 8.60 5.05
N ASP A 97 18.62 8.24 5.79
CA ASP A 97 19.09 9.05 6.91
C ASP A 97 19.62 10.41 6.41
N GLY A 98 19.16 11.47 7.08
CA GLY A 98 19.38 12.87 6.72
C GLY A 98 18.83 13.31 5.34
N TYR A 99 18.19 12.43 4.58
CA TYR A 99 17.79 12.69 3.20
C TYR A 99 16.32 13.14 3.11
N ALA A 100 16.09 14.37 2.66
CA ALA A 100 14.77 14.99 2.58
C ALA A 100 13.97 14.88 3.89
N THR A 101 14.63 15.16 5.01
CA THR A 101 14.04 15.09 6.36
C THR A 101 13.71 16.49 6.87
N ALA A 102 12.49 16.68 7.39
CA ALA A 102 12.06 17.93 8.01
C ALA A 102 10.94 17.68 9.03
N LEU A 103 10.88 18.48 10.08
CA LEU A 103 9.85 18.36 11.15
C LEU A 103 9.81 16.98 11.82
N GLY A 104 10.98 16.33 11.98
CA GLY A 104 11.06 14.96 12.54
C GLY A 104 10.64 13.84 11.57
N VAL A 105 10.14 14.18 10.39
CA VAL A 105 9.68 13.23 9.37
C VAL A 105 10.74 13.05 8.29
N SER A 106 11.02 11.79 7.93
CA SER A 106 11.77 11.47 6.71
C SER A 106 10.82 11.46 5.52
N TRP A 107 10.72 12.57 4.79
CA TRP A 107 9.71 12.73 3.75
C TRP A 107 9.96 11.83 2.54
N ALA A 108 11.23 11.64 2.16
CA ALA A 108 11.57 10.71 1.08
C ALA A 108 11.21 9.27 1.45
N TRP A 109 11.50 8.84 2.68
CA TRP A 109 11.09 7.51 3.16
C TRP A 109 9.57 7.40 3.20
N ALA A 110 8.88 8.38 3.80
CA ALA A 110 7.44 8.39 3.92
C ALA A 110 6.74 8.26 2.57
N ALA A 111 7.17 9.03 1.56
CA ALA A 111 6.60 8.96 0.23
C ALA A 111 6.98 7.65 -0.51
N PHE A 112 8.20 7.13 -0.33
CA PHE A 112 8.57 5.81 -0.85
C PHE A 112 7.73 4.68 -0.23
N ILE A 113 7.71 4.58 1.10
CA ILE A 113 7.12 3.44 1.80
C ILE A 113 5.59 3.44 1.71
N THR A 114 4.96 4.61 1.72
CA THR A 114 3.51 4.69 1.47
C THR A 114 3.16 4.28 0.04
N SER A 115 3.98 4.65 -0.95
CA SER A 115 3.83 4.21 -2.33
C SER A 115 4.06 2.70 -2.48
N TRP A 116 5.04 2.14 -1.76
CA TRP A 116 5.25 0.70 -1.67
C TRP A 116 4.01 -0.01 -1.13
N HIS A 117 3.48 0.41 0.02
CA HIS A 117 2.26 -0.18 0.59
C HIS A 117 1.05 -0.06 -0.34
N ALA A 118 0.89 1.08 -1.03
CA ALA A 118 -0.19 1.25 -1.99
C ALA A 118 -0.15 0.21 -3.12
N VAL A 119 1.05 -0.10 -3.61
CA VAL A 119 1.25 -1.03 -4.72
C VAL A 119 1.31 -2.49 -4.24
N ALA A 120 2.28 -2.81 -3.37
CA ALA A 120 2.63 -4.16 -2.96
C ALA A 120 1.66 -4.74 -1.92
N SER A 121 1.17 -3.92 -0.98
CA SER A 121 0.29 -4.39 0.10
C SER A 121 -1.19 -4.29 -0.24
N VAL A 122 -1.58 -3.35 -1.12
CA VAL A 122 -3.00 -3.10 -1.44
C VAL A 122 -3.35 -3.49 -2.87
N LEU A 123 -2.84 -2.77 -3.87
CA LEU A 123 -3.26 -2.96 -5.26
C LEU A 123 -2.97 -4.38 -5.78
N LEU A 124 -1.75 -4.87 -5.60
CA LEU A 124 -1.33 -6.16 -6.12
C LEU A 124 -2.13 -7.33 -5.49
N PRO A 125 -2.27 -7.44 -4.15
CA PRO A 125 -3.08 -8.49 -3.53
C PRO A 125 -4.54 -8.49 -3.96
N ILE A 126 -5.16 -7.30 -4.08
CA ILE A 126 -6.55 -7.17 -4.52
C ILE A 126 -6.67 -7.54 -6.01
N ALA A 127 -5.76 -7.08 -6.86
CA ALA A 127 -5.76 -7.42 -8.29
C ALA A 127 -5.57 -8.92 -8.53
N LEU A 128 -4.64 -9.57 -7.80
CA LEU A 128 -4.43 -11.01 -7.86
C LEU A 128 -5.67 -11.77 -7.41
N THR A 129 -6.29 -11.36 -6.30
CA THR A 129 -7.50 -12.01 -5.80
C THR A 129 -8.66 -11.83 -6.76
N HIS A 130 -8.83 -10.65 -7.37
CA HIS A 130 -9.83 -10.40 -8.41
C HIS A 130 -9.58 -11.24 -9.67
N ALA A 131 -8.32 -11.50 -10.03
CA ALA A 131 -7.96 -12.36 -11.15
C ALA A 131 -8.32 -13.84 -10.88
N LEU A 132 -8.12 -14.31 -9.64
CA LEU A 132 -8.48 -15.67 -9.19
C LEU A 132 -9.98 -15.86 -9.00
N PHE A 133 -10.70 -14.82 -8.55
CA PHE A 133 -12.13 -14.85 -8.25
C PHE A 133 -12.91 -13.78 -9.03
N PRO A 134 -12.91 -13.84 -10.38
CA PRO A 134 -13.44 -12.77 -11.22
C PRO A 134 -14.95 -12.53 -11.03
N ARG A 135 -15.72 -13.59 -10.77
CA ARG A 135 -17.17 -13.51 -10.51
C ARG A 135 -17.50 -12.77 -9.22
N LEU A 136 -16.53 -12.64 -8.31
CA LEU A 136 -16.69 -11.98 -7.01
C LEU A 136 -16.06 -10.59 -7.00
N ALA A 137 -15.30 -10.20 -8.03
CA ALA A 137 -14.49 -8.98 -8.04
C ALA A 137 -15.31 -7.69 -7.89
N ALA A 138 -16.49 -7.64 -8.50
CA ALA A 138 -17.39 -6.48 -8.47
C ALA A 138 -18.47 -6.55 -7.36
N SER A 139 -18.50 -7.63 -6.56
CA SER A 139 -19.52 -7.82 -5.51
C SER A 139 -18.91 -7.71 -4.11
N PRO A 140 -19.60 -7.11 -3.13
CA PRO A 140 -19.16 -7.16 -1.73
C PRO A 140 -19.04 -8.60 -1.23
N TRP A 141 -18.02 -8.90 -0.43
CA TRP A 141 -17.80 -10.24 0.14
C TRP A 141 -18.34 -10.39 1.55
N ALA A 142 -18.51 -9.28 2.26
CA ALA A 142 -19.06 -9.22 3.61
C ALA A 142 -20.46 -8.59 3.63
N ARG A 143 -21.23 -8.89 4.68
CA ARG A 143 -22.49 -8.18 4.95
C ARG A 143 -22.19 -6.87 5.67
N GLY A 144 -22.84 -5.78 5.24
CA GLY A 144 -22.68 -4.47 5.87
C GLY A 144 -21.24 -3.97 5.89
N TRP A 145 -20.84 -3.27 6.95
CA TRP A 145 -19.51 -2.63 7.06
C TRP A 145 -18.54 -3.39 7.97
N VAL A 146 -18.78 -4.69 8.21
CA VAL A 146 -18.01 -5.51 9.16
C VAL A 146 -16.49 -5.40 8.97
N PRO A 147 -15.92 -5.52 7.76
CA PRO A 147 -14.46 -5.43 7.60
C PRO A 147 -13.92 -4.03 7.91
N VAL A 148 -14.69 -2.97 7.64
CA VAL A 148 -14.31 -1.60 7.98
C VAL A 148 -14.34 -1.37 9.49
N ILE A 149 -15.35 -1.91 10.18
CA ILE A 149 -15.40 -1.90 11.66
C ILE A 149 -14.24 -2.72 12.24
N GLY A 150 -13.85 -3.81 11.59
CA GLY A 150 -12.70 -4.63 11.97
C GLY A 150 -11.36 -3.89 11.99
N VAL A 151 -11.25 -2.72 11.34
CA VAL A 151 -10.05 -1.88 11.40
C VAL A 151 -9.93 -1.11 12.73
N VAL A 152 -11.04 -0.91 13.47
CA VAL A 152 -11.04 -0.13 14.71
C VAL A 152 -10.08 -0.70 15.78
N PRO A 153 -10.07 -2.01 16.08
CA PRO A 153 -9.09 -2.58 17.01
C PRO A 153 -7.64 -2.30 16.61
N ILE A 154 -7.32 -2.33 15.31
CA ILE A 154 -5.96 -2.05 14.81
C ILE A 154 -5.62 -0.58 14.99
N ALA A 155 -6.57 0.32 14.73
CA ALA A 155 -6.38 1.74 15.01
C ALA A 155 -6.16 1.99 16.51
N VAL A 156 -6.91 1.32 17.39
CA VAL A 156 -6.73 1.43 18.85
C VAL A 156 -5.36 0.91 19.29
N ILE A 157 -4.95 -0.26 18.81
CA ILE A 157 -3.62 -0.83 19.08
C ILE A 157 -2.53 0.12 18.57
N GLY A 158 -2.68 0.63 17.35
CA GLY A 158 -1.75 1.58 16.76
C GLY A 158 -1.64 2.87 17.56
N VAL A 159 -2.76 3.50 17.93
CA VAL A 159 -2.76 4.73 18.75
C VAL A 159 -2.11 4.48 20.11
N THR A 160 -2.41 3.35 20.74
CA THR A 160 -1.83 2.99 22.04
C THR A 160 -0.33 2.77 21.93
N GLY A 161 0.11 2.02 20.91
CA GLY A 161 1.52 1.79 20.60
C GLY A 161 2.25 3.06 20.15
N PHE A 162 1.55 4.00 19.51
CA PHE A 162 2.13 5.27 19.05
C PHE A 162 2.64 6.12 20.21
N PHE A 163 1.87 6.21 21.29
CA PHE A 163 2.22 6.98 22.49
C PHE A 163 3.09 6.23 23.50
N SER A 164 3.18 4.91 23.41
CA SER A 164 4.03 4.14 24.31
C SER A 164 5.52 4.43 24.05
N SER A 165 6.32 4.30 25.10
CA SER A 165 7.78 4.39 25.02
C SER A 165 8.42 3.14 24.40
N THR A 166 7.63 2.25 23.80
CA THR A 166 8.12 1.06 23.12
C THR A 166 8.49 1.41 21.68
N GLY A 167 9.73 1.15 21.30
CA GLY A 167 10.30 1.47 19.99
C GLY A 167 11.17 2.72 19.99
N GLN A 168 11.60 3.14 18.80
CA GLN A 168 12.55 4.26 18.64
C GLN A 168 11.87 5.63 18.60
N HIS A 169 10.57 5.69 18.33
CA HIS A 169 9.79 6.94 18.29
C HIS A 169 8.64 6.92 19.30
N GLN A 170 8.51 7.99 20.07
CA GLN A 170 7.35 8.25 20.92
C GLN A 170 6.54 9.36 20.29
N GLY A 171 5.33 9.03 19.85
CA GLY A 171 4.46 9.93 19.13
C GLY A 171 3.93 11.09 19.97
N SER A 172 3.67 12.23 19.33
CA SER A 172 3.01 13.38 19.95
C SER A 172 1.54 13.54 19.50
N PRO A 173 0.68 14.23 20.26
CA PRO A 173 -0.70 14.49 19.84
C PRO A 173 -0.80 15.24 18.51
N LEU A 174 0.14 16.15 18.22
CA LEU A 174 0.16 16.90 16.96
C LEU A 174 0.50 15.99 15.77
N GLU A 175 1.46 15.08 15.93
CA GLU A 175 1.79 14.08 14.91
C GLU A 175 0.59 13.17 14.65
N LEU A 176 -0.11 12.73 15.71
CA LEU A 176 -1.29 11.91 15.57
C LEU A 176 -2.39 12.62 14.76
N ILE A 177 -2.67 13.89 15.08
CA ILE A 177 -3.62 14.71 14.34
C ILE A 177 -3.20 14.83 12.88
N ALA A 178 -1.92 15.07 12.60
CA ALA A 178 -1.40 15.18 11.24
C ALA A 178 -1.54 13.86 10.45
N LEU A 179 -1.23 12.72 11.06
CA LEU A 179 -1.40 11.39 10.46
C LEU A 179 -2.87 11.14 10.11
N PHE A 180 -3.78 11.34 11.07
CA PHE A 180 -5.22 11.14 10.83
C PHE A 180 -5.78 12.12 9.80
N ALA A 181 -5.42 13.40 9.87
CA ALA A 181 -5.86 14.40 8.88
C ALA A 181 -5.40 14.02 7.46
N THR A 182 -4.16 13.55 7.32
CA THR A 182 -3.61 13.10 6.03
C THR A 182 -4.32 11.85 5.52
N MET A 183 -4.48 10.83 6.37
CA MET A 183 -5.21 9.60 6.03
C MET A 183 -6.66 9.90 5.61
N THR A 184 -7.38 10.73 6.38
CA THR A 184 -8.75 11.13 6.05
C THR A 184 -8.80 11.88 4.73
N THR A 185 -7.88 12.81 4.48
CA THR A 185 -7.82 13.56 3.22
C THR A 185 -7.61 12.63 2.02
N LEU A 186 -6.70 11.66 2.15
CA LEU A 186 -6.44 10.66 1.11
C LEU A 186 -7.67 9.78 0.85
N VAL A 187 -8.29 9.22 1.89
CA VAL A 187 -9.48 8.37 1.76
C VAL A 187 -10.65 9.15 1.16
N VAL A 188 -10.90 10.39 1.61
CA VAL A 188 -11.94 11.25 1.03
C VAL A 188 -11.64 11.54 -0.43
N SER A 189 -10.39 11.86 -0.79
CA SER A 189 -9.97 12.09 -2.17
C SER A 189 -10.18 10.84 -3.05
N ALA A 190 -9.86 9.65 -2.52
CA ALA A 190 -10.11 8.38 -3.20
C ALA A 190 -11.59 8.19 -3.55
N THR A 191 -12.51 8.59 -2.67
CA THR A 191 -13.97 8.49 -2.94
C THR A 191 -14.46 9.44 -4.04
N ARG A 192 -13.70 10.51 -4.35
CA ARG A 192 -14.00 11.44 -5.44
C ARG A 192 -13.57 10.90 -6.80
N VAL A 193 -12.60 9.99 -6.83
CA VAL A 193 -12.10 9.34 -8.05
C VAL A 193 -12.94 8.09 -8.36
N ARG A 194 -14.21 8.30 -8.69
CA ARG A 194 -15.12 7.20 -9.03
C ARG A 194 -14.71 6.54 -10.34
N SER A 195 -14.46 5.25 -10.26
CA SER A 195 -14.16 4.39 -11.40
C SER A 195 -14.51 2.96 -11.02
N THR A 196 -14.91 2.13 -11.98
CA THR A 196 -15.22 0.73 -11.70
C THR A 196 -14.07 -0.17 -12.12
N TRP A 197 -13.89 -1.27 -11.40
CA TRP A 197 -13.14 -2.41 -11.89
C TRP A 197 -13.88 -2.94 -13.13
N ARG A 198 -13.38 -2.63 -14.33
CA ARG A 198 -14.04 -3.05 -15.57
C ARG A 198 -13.96 -4.58 -15.71
N GLU A 199 -15.12 -5.24 -15.69
CA GLU A 199 -15.22 -6.66 -16.00
C GLU A 199 -14.57 -6.97 -17.36
N GLY A 200 -13.78 -8.05 -17.43
CA GLY A 200 -13.12 -8.49 -18.65
C GLY A 200 -11.68 -8.01 -18.88
N ARG A 201 -11.15 -7.03 -18.12
CA ARG A 201 -9.75 -6.58 -18.26
C ARG A 201 -8.83 -7.08 -17.15
N ARG A 202 -8.72 -8.40 -17.00
CA ARG A 202 -7.86 -9.06 -15.98
C ARG A 202 -6.40 -8.61 -16.07
N ALA A 203 -5.89 -8.49 -17.30
CA ALA A 203 -4.53 -8.03 -17.54
C ALA A 203 -4.31 -6.59 -17.08
N SER A 204 -5.23 -5.64 -17.33
CA SER A 204 -4.97 -4.23 -16.98
C SER A 204 -4.85 -3.99 -15.47
N SER A 205 -5.57 -4.76 -14.65
CA SER A 205 -5.49 -4.68 -13.19
C SER A 205 -4.16 -5.20 -12.65
N LEU A 206 -3.69 -6.33 -13.18
CA LEU A 206 -2.39 -6.90 -12.81
C LEU A 206 -1.24 -6.03 -13.33
N LEU A 207 -1.36 -5.54 -14.58
CA LEU A 207 -0.40 -4.61 -15.17
C LEU A 207 -0.32 -3.31 -14.37
N ALA A 208 -1.44 -2.80 -13.84
CA ALA A 208 -1.42 -1.61 -12.99
C ALA A 208 -0.67 -1.84 -11.67
N GLY A 209 -0.87 -2.99 -11.02
CA GLY A 209 -0.10 -3.37 -9.82
C GLY A 209 1.39 -3.56 -10.14
N LEU A 210 1.71 -4.26 -11.22
CA LEU A 210 3.10 -4.51 -11.64
C LEU A 210 3.82 -3.24 -12.11
N ALA A 211 3.14 -2.33 -12.80
CA ALA A 211 3.72 -1.06 -13.28
C ALA A 211 4.06 -0.10 -12.13
N GLY A 212 3.47 -0.28 -10.94
CA GLY A 212 3.82 0.50 -9.76
C GLY A 212 5.24 0.21 -9.24
N PHE A 213 5.75 -1.01 -9.39
CA PHE A 213 7.05 -1.43 -8.84
C PHE A 213 8.25 -0.66 -9.41
N PRO A 214 8.47 -0.57 -10.74
CA PRO A 214 9.57 0.22 -11.29
C PRO A 214 9.54 1.69 -10.89
N ALA A 215 8.36 2.28 -10.68
CA ALA A 215 8.28 3.64 -10.18
C ALA A 215 8.70 3.75 -8.71
N VAL A 216 8.23 2.84 -7.85
CA VAL A 216 8.66 2.78 -6.45
C VAL A 216 10.17 2.49 -6.35
N ALA A 217 10.70 1.64 -7.21
CA ALA A 217 12.13 1.36 -7.32
C ALA A 217 12.94 2.60 -7.74
N THR A 218 12.40 3.40 -8.66
CA THR A 218 13.03 4.66 -9.10
C THR A 218 13.19 5.62 -7.92
N LEU A 219 12.20 5.72 -7.04
CA LEU A 219 12.31 6.54 -5.83
C LEU A 219 13.43 6.07 -4.90
N ALA A 220 13.59 4.75 -4.74
CA ALA A 220 14.67 4.17 -3.94
C ALA A 220 16.05 4.43 -4.55
N ILE A 221 16.19 4.27 -5.87
CA ILE A 221 17.45 4.51 -6.58
C ILE A 221 17.85 5.98 -6.49
N ILE A 222 16.91 6.91 -6.74
CA ILE A 222 17.17 8.36 -6.66
C ILE A 222 17.54 8.76 -5.23
N ALA A 223 16.89 8.19 -4.22
CA ALA A 223 17.25 8.43 -2.81
C ALA A 223 18.64 7.87 -2.46
N ALA A 224 18.95 6.64 -2.89
CA ALA A 224 20.27 6.03 -2.68
C ALA A 224 21.40 6.82 -3.37
N ALA A 225 21.12 7.40 -4.53
CA ALA A 225 22.03 8.29 -5.24
C ALA A 225 22.12 9.70 -4.62
N LYS A 226 21.39 9.97 -3.52
CA LYS A 226 21.34 11.27 -2.82
C LYS A 226 21.08 12.46 -3.77
N VAL A 227 20.26 12.23 -4.80
CA VAL A 227 19.84 13.29 -5.74
C VAL A 227 19.14 14.40 -4.97
N ASP A 228 19.25 15.65 -5.40
CA ASP A 228 18.61 16.77 -4.71
C ASP A 228 17.10 16.49 -4.41
N PRO A 229 16.63 16.74 -3.17
CA PRO A 229 15.26 16.47 -2.76
C PRO A 229 14.17 17.10 -3.64
N LEU A 230 14.45 18.22 -4.32
CA LEU A 230 13.53 18.83 -5.26
C LEU A 230 13.28 17.89 -6.45
N TRP A 231 14.35 17.40 -7.07
CA TRP A 231 14.24 16.48 -8.22
C TRP A 231 13.62 15.15 -7.82
N TRP A 232 13.93 14.65 -6.63
CA TRP A 232 13.27 13.48 -6.07
C TRP A 232 11.75 13.68 -5.95
N THR A 233 11.35 14.83 -5.40
CA THR A 233 9.93 15.19 -5.21
C THR A 233 9.22 15.35 -6.55
N LEU A 234 9.85 16.00 -7.53
CA LEU A 234 9.30 16.16 -8.87
C LEU A 234 9.12 14.81 -9.58
N ALA A 235 10.07 13.88 -9.43
CA ALA A 235 9.95 12.53 -9.96
C ALA A 235 8.77 11.77 -9.34
N TRP A 236 8.59 11.89 -8.02
CA TRP A 236 7.44 11.31 -7.32
C TRP A 236 6.10 11.88 -7.77
N LEU A 237 5.99 13.21 -7.90
CA LEU A 237 4.78 13.87 -8.38
C LEU A 237 4.48 13.52 -9.84
N ALA A 238 5.51 13.44 -10.69
CA ALA A 238 5.37 13.02 -12.08
C ALA A 238 4.82 11.58 -12.17
N TRP A 239 5.29 10.68 -11.31
CA TRP A 239 4.76 9.33 -11.22
C TRP A 239 3.27 9.30 -10.84
N LEU A 240 2.87 10.02 -9.79
CA LEU A 240 1.47 10.13 -9.39
C LEU A 240 0.59 10.69 -10.53
N GLY A 241 1.09 11.71 -11.24
CA GLY A 241 0.43 12.31 -12.39
C GLY A 241 0.25 11.35 -13.56
N LEU A 242 1.28 10.55 -13.87
CA LEU A 242 1.22 9.53 -14.93
C LEU A 242 0.25 8.40 -14.59
N GLY A 243 0.23 7.93 -13.34
CA GLY A 243 -0.74 6.96 -12.85
C GLY A 243 -2.19 7.48 -12.98
N TRP A 244 -2.39 8.76 -12.71
CA TRP A 244 -3.68 9.41 -12.90
C TRP A 244 -4.10 9.52 -14.38
N LEU A 245 -3.18 9.91 -15.26
CA LEU A 245 -3.47 10.05 -16.70
C LEU A 245 -3.80 8.71 -17.37
N THR A 246 -3.06 7.65 -17.03
CA THR A 246 -3.26 6.30 -17.61
C THR A 246 -4.61 5.69 -17.21
N THR A 247 -5.01 5.88 -15.95
CA THR A 247 -6.30 5.39 -15.44
C THR A 247 -7.48 6.21 -15.97
N ARG A 248 -7.34 7.53 -16.12
CA ARG A 248 -8.39 8.40 -16.66
C ARG A 248 -8.67 8.17 -18.15
N ARG A 249 -7.63 7.91 -18.96
CA ARG A 249 -7.78 7.69 -20.42
C ARG A 249 -8.30 6.31 -20.78
N GLY A 250 -8.56 5.43 -19.80
CA GLY A 250 -9.04 4.08 -20.05
C GLY A 250 -8.12 3.27 -20.97
N ALA A 251 -6.82 3.61 -20.96
CA ALA A 251 -5.86 3.22 -21.98
C ALA A 251 -5.85 1.69 -22.17
N SER A 252 -6.49 1.28 -23.27
CA SER A 252 -6.52 -0.07 -23.81
C SER A 252 -5.24 -0.41 -24.57
N SER A 253 -4.26 0.48 -24.62
CA SER A 253 -3.02 0.30 -25.37
C SER A 253 -1.93 -0.28 -24.47
N GLY A 254 -1.65 -1.57 -24.63
CA GLY A 254 -0.56 -2.30 -23.95
C GLY A 254 0.85 -1.71 -24.13
N TRP A 255 1.00 -0.68 -24.98
CA TRP A 255 2.27 -0.01 -25.26
C TRP A 255 2.80 0.87 -24.12
N LEU A 256 1.94 1.52 -23.33
CA LEU A 256 2.38 2.30 -22.16
C LEU A 256 2.75 1.41 -20.95
N ALA A 257 2.25 0.18 -20.92
CA ALA A 257 2.69 -0.83 -19.95
C ALA A 257 4.05 -1.42 -20.36
N GLY A 258 4.27 -1.71 -21.65
CA GLY A 258 5.46 -2.39 -22.17
C GLY A 258 6.80 -1.64 -22.00
N GLY A 259 6.81 -0.32 -22.17
CA GLY A 259 8.05 0.48 -22.04
C GLY A 259 8.62 0.55 -20.62
N PHE A 260 7.81 0.23 -19.62
CA PHE A 260 8.17 0.28 -18.20
C PHE A 260 8.72 -1.06 -17.68
N TYR A 261 8.45 -2.17 -18.37
CA TYR A 261 8.91 -3.51 -17.98
C TYR A 261 10.39 -3.76 -18.24
N VAL A 262 11.00 -3.11 -19.23
CA VAL A 262 12.41 -3.37 -19.60
C VAL A 262 13.40 -2.91 -18.52
N GLN A 263 13.00 -2.00 -17.61
CA GLN A 263 13.83 -1.60 -16.46
C GLN A 263 13.72 -2.57 -15.26
N THR A 264 12.76 -3.50 -15.25
CA THR A 264 12.46 -4.33 -14.08
C THR A 264 13.27 -5.62 -13.94
N ALA A 265 14.02 -6.04 -14.97
CA ALA A 265 14.83 -7.26 -14.90
C ALA A 265 16.11 -7.12 -14.05
N ALA A 266 16.52 -5.90 -13.68
CA ALA A 266 17.70 -5.64 -12.84
C ALA A 266 17.40 -5.54 -11.33
N LEU A 267 16.12 -5.54 -10.95
CA LEU A 267 15.63 -5.17 -9.62
C LEU A 267 15.97 -6.18 -8.49
N PRO A 268 15.96 -7.51 -8.72
CA PRO A 268 16.38 -8.46 -7.68
C PRO A 268 17.87 -8.37 -7.36
N LEU A 269 18.71 -7.88 -8.28
CA LEU A 269 20.15 -7.76 -8.07
C LEU A 269 20.54 -6.49 -7.31
N ALA A 270 19.81 -5.38 -7.49
CA ALA A 270 20.08 -4.14 -6.76
C ALA A 270 19.68 -4.21 -5.29
N MET A 271 18.63 -4.99 -4.95
CA MET A 271 18.20 -5.21 -3.56
C MET A 271 19.07 -6.22 -2.79
N LEU A 272 19.95 -6.96 -3.48
CA LEU A 272 20.95 -7.84 -2.85
C LEU A 272 22.31 -7.15 -2.63
N LEU A 273 22.44 -5.88 -3.02
CA LEU A 273 23.67 -5.10 -2.90
C LEU A 273 23.58 -4.00 -1.83
N PHE A 274 22.53 -4.02 -1.00
CA PHE A 274 22.33 -3.19 0.19
C PHE A 274 21.78 -4.07 1.32
#